data_AF-A0A496W1D0-F1
#
_entry.id   AF-A0A496W1D0-F1
#
_cell.length_a   1.000
_cell.length_b   1.000
_cell.length_c   1.000
_cell.angle_alpha   90.00
_cell.angle_beta   90.00
_cell.angle_gamma   90.00
#
_symmetry.space_group_name_H-M   'P 1'
#
loop_
_entity.id
_entity.type
_entity.pdbx_description
1 polymer ?
#
loop_
_entity_poly.entity_id
_entity_poly.type
_entity_poly.pdbx_seq_one_letter_code
_entity_poly.pdbx_strand_id
1 'polypeptide(L)'
;MSTQIWDVTQSKTLYNIEHWSEGYFDINPQGEITVSPIPKQPGINLYKLAQSFAANGLSLPVLVRFPNILHHRVETLCQAFAESMQQENY
;
A
#
# COMPACT_ATOMS: atom_id res chain seq x y z
N MET A 1 -29.14 -21.88 5.28
CA MET A 1 -28.09 -20.91 5.65
C MET A 1 -27.49 -20.40 4.37
N SER A 2 -27.72 -19.13 4.03
CA SER A 2 -27.18 -18.53 2.81
C SER A 2 -25.67 -18.36 3.00
N THR A 3 -24.86 -19.15 2.31
CA THR A 3 -23.40 -18.98 2.32
C THR A 3 -23.09 -17.67 1.63
N GLN A 4 -22.79 -16.63 2.39
CA GLN A 4 -22.39 -15.35 1.83
C GLN A 4 -21.07 -15.58 1.07
N ILE A 5 -21.07 -15.34 -0.23
CA ILE A 5 -19.89 -15.51 -1.08
C ILE A 5 -18.86 -14.47 -0.63
N TRP A 6 -17.67 -14.95 -0.25
CA TRP A 6 -16.60 -14.07 0.21
C TRP A 6 -16.03 -13.25 -0.95
N ASP A 7 -15.97 -11.92 -0.82
CA ASP A 7 -15.44 -11.02 -1.85
C ASP A 7 -14.23 -10.20 -1.37
N VAL A 8 -13.62 -9.48 -2.33
CA VAL A 8 -12.46 -8.62 -2.07
C VAL A 8 -12.81 -7.48 -1.12
N THR A 9 -14.00 -6.92 -1.22
CA THR A 9 -14.47 -5.82 -0.36
C THR A 9 -14.53 -6.25 1.10
N GLN A 10 -15.06 -7.44 1.37
CA GLN A 10 -15.07 -8.03 2.71
C GLN A 10 -13.67 -8.25 3.25
N SER A 11 -12.71 -8.63 2.40
CA SER A 11 -11.30 -8.75 2.79
C SER A 11 -10.69 -7.41 3.16
N LYS A 12 -10.95 -6.35 2.36
CA LYS A 12 -10.49 -4.98 2.65
C LYS A 12 -11.04 -4.47 3.98
N THR A 13 -12.32 -4.72 4.23
CA THR A 13 -13.00 -4.37 5.50
C THR A 13 -12.45 -5.16 6.68
N LEU A 14 -12.33 -6.50 6.55
CA LEU A 14 -11.86 -7.37 7.63
C LEU A 14 -10.44 -6.99 8.09
N TYR A 15 -9.53 -6.75 7.13
CA TYR A 15 -8.15 -6.35 7.43
C TYR A 15 -7.96 -4.84 7.57
N ASN A 16 -9.06 -4.09 7.50
CA ASN A 16 -9.13 -2.66 7.70
C ASN A 16 -8.11 -1.85 6.86
N ILE A 17 -7.86 -2.29 5.63
CA ILE A 17 -6.75 -1.81 4.80
C ILE A 17 -6.81 -0.30 4.59
N GLU A 18 -7.99 0.24 4.30
CA GLU A 18 -8.19 1.66 4.03
C GLU A 18 -7.74 2.57 5.19
N HIS A 19 -7.77 2.08 6.43
CA HIS A 19 -7.47 2.90 7.60
C HIS A 19 -5.98 3.00 7.94
N TRP A 20 -5.18 1.99 7.58
CA TRP A 20 -3.75 1.98 7.90
C TRP A 20 -2.87 2.11 6.66
N SER A 21 -3.38 1.82 5.46
CA SER A 21 -2.56 1.75 4.26
C SER A 21 -2.18 3.11 3.71
N GLU A 22 -2.95 4.16 4.03
CA GLU A 22 -2.79 5.52 3.51
C GLU A 22 -2.71 5.57 1.97
N GLY A 23 -3.35 4.60 1.29
CA GLY A 23 -3.32 4.46 -0.17
C GLY A 23 -2.05 3.80 -0.74
N TYR A 24 -1.08 3.40 0.10
CA TYR A 24 0.08 2.64 -0.36
C TYR A 24 -0.20 1.16 -0.54
N PHE A 25 -1.12 0.59 0.22
CA PHE A 25 -1.48 -0.84 0.13
C PHE A 25 -2.95 -1.01 -0.20
N ASP A 26 -3.24 -1.99 -1.04
CA ASP A 26 -4.60 -2.35 -1.41
C ASP A 26 -4.71 -3.84 -1.80
N ILE A 27 -5.93 -4.33 -2.03
CA ILE A 27 -6.20 -5.65 -2.60
C ILE A 27 -6.75 -5.48 -4.02
N ASN A 28 -6.13 -6.15 -4.99
CA ASN A 28 -6.57 -6.15 -6.39
C ASN A 28 -7.85 -7.01 -6.61
N PRO A 29 -8.47 -6.98 -7.81
CA PRO A 29 -9.66 -7.80 -8.10
C PRO A 29 -9.44 -9.32 -8.00
N GLN A 30 -8.19 -9.79 -7.97
CA GLN A 30 -7.83 -11.19 -7.80
C GLN A 30 -7.68 -11.59 -6.32
N GLY A 31 -7.86 -10.66 -5.38
CA GLY A 31 -7.70 -10.93 -3.94
C GLY A 31 -6.23 -10.88 -3.47
N GLU A 32 -5.32 -10.33 -4.28
CA GLU A 32 -3.89 -10.27 -3.98
C GLU A 32 -3.51 -8.86 -3.49
N ILE A 33 -2.62 -8.81 -2.48
CA ILE A 33 -2.11 -7.56 -1.93
C ILE A 33 -1.20 -6.84 -2.94
N THR A 34 -1.45 -5.54 -3.12
CA THR A 34 -0.65 -4.64 -3.94
C THR A 34 -0.03 -3.55 -3.09
N VAL A 35 1.10 -3.03 -3.56
CA VAL A 35 1.77 -1.85 -2.99
C VAL A 35 2.02 -0.82 -4.08
N SER A 36 1.58 0.42 -3.87
CA SER A 36 1.82 1.58 -4.73
C SER A 36 2.78 2.53 -4.01
N PRO A 37 4.11 2.46 -4.26
CA PRO A 37 5.08 3.30 -3.56
C PRO A 37 4.94 4.79 -3.83
N ILE A 38 4.21 5.15 -4.89
CA ILE A 38 3.81 6.50 -5.23
C ILE A 38 2.28 6.47 -5.35
N PRO A 39 1.54 7.33 -4.63
CA PRO A 39 0.09 7.34 -4.71
C PRO A 39 -0.42 7.57 -6.13
N LYS A 40 -1.59 6.98 -6.44
CA LYS A 40 -2.25 7.04 -7.75
C LYS A 40 -1.46 6.41 -8.92
N GLN A 41 -0.33 5.75 -8.67
CA GLN A 41 0.36 4.92 -9.65
C GLN A 41 -0.05 3.44 -9.55
N PRO A 42 0.08 2.66 -10.65
CA PRO A 42 -0.18 1.23 -10.62
C PRO A 42 0.61 0.52 -9.51
N GLY A 43 -0.09 -0.31 -8.73
CA GLY A 43 0.52 -1.06 -7.63
C GLY A 43 1.29 -2.29 -8.10
N ILE A 44 2.36 -2.60 -7.38
CA ILE A 44 3.14 -3.82 -7.51
C ILE A 44 2.41 -4.92 -6.74
N ASN A 45 2.17 -6.05 -7.39
CA ASN A 45 1.59 -7.22 -6.76
C ASN A 45 2.63 -7.96 -5.90
N LEU A 46 2.44 -7.96 -4.59
CA LEU A 46 3.41 -8.54 -3.65
C LEU A 46 3.48 -10.07 -3.73
N TYR A 47 2.37 -10.75 -4.04
CA TYR A 47 2.35 -12.19 -4.21
C TYR A 47 3.17 -12.63 -5.44
N LYS A 48 3.02 -11.91 -6.56
CA LYS A 48 3.82 -12.15 -7.78
C LYS A 48 5.28 -11.79 -7.57
N LEU A 49 5.56 -10.70 -6.85
CA LEU A 49 6.92 -10.31 -6.49
C LEU A 49 7.61 -11.38 -5.64
N ALA A 50 6.93 -11.91 -4.61
CA ALA A 50 7.49 -12.95 -3.76
C ALA A 50 7.82 -14.23 -4.55
N GLN A 51 6.96 -14.61 -5.50
CA GLN A 51 7.22 -15.76 -6.38
C GLN A 51 8.42 -15.56 -7.32
N SER A 52 8.72 -14.32 -7.71
CA SER A 52 9.86 -14.05 -8.60
C SER A 52 11.22 -14.11 -7.91
N PHE A 53 11.28 -14.09 -6.58
CA PHE A 53 12.53 -14.13 -5.82
C PHE A 53 13.34 -15.41 -6.07
N ALA A 54 12.68 -16.57 -6.10
CA ALA A 54 13.35 -17.84 -6.38
C ALA A 54 14.04 -17.82 -7.76
N ALA A 55 13.38 -17.23 -8.78
CA ALA A 55 13.95 -17.07 -10.11
C ALA A 55 15.16 -16.13 -10.15
N ASN A 56 15.32 -15.26 -9.14
CA ASN A 56 16.44 -14.35 -8.97
C ASN A 56 17.47 -14.86 -7.95
N GLY A 57 17.42 -16.15 -7.57
CA GLY A 57 18.37 -16.75 -6.63
C GLY A 57 18.18 -16.28 -5.18
N LEU A 58 17.05 -15.66 -4.85
CA LEU A 58 16.72 -15.20 -3.50
C LEU A 58 15.82 -16.23 -2.80
N SER A 59 16.25 -16.70 -1.63
CA SER A 59 15.43 -17.54 -0.75
C SER A 59 14.67 -16.67 0.26
N LEU A 60 13.42 -17.03 0.55
CA LEU A 60 12.64 -16.41 1.63
C LEU A 60 13.20 -16.81 3.01
N PRO A 61 13.07 -15.94 4.04
CA PRO A 61 12.36 -14.66 4.06
C PRO A 61 13.16 -13.51 3.42
N VAL A 62 12.45 -12.58 2.77
CA VAL A 62 13.02 -11.36 2.16
C VAL A 62 12.32 -10.13 2.72
N LEU A 63 13.09 -9.12 3.12
CA LEU A 63 12.59 -7.80 3.52
C LEU A 63 12.65 -6.85 2.31
N VAL A 64 11.49 -6.56 1.72
CA VAL A 64 11.37 -5.58 0.63
C VAL A 64 11.21 -4.18 1.19
N ARG A 65 11.95 -3.21 0.67
CA ARG A 65 11.86 -1.80 1.06
C ARG A 65 11.37 -0.96 -0.11
N PHE A 66 10.54 0.04 0.20
CA PHE A 66 9.98 0.99 -0.77
C PHE A 66 10.39 2.43 -0.41
N PRO A 67 11.59 2.89 -0.78
CA PRO A 67 12.07 4.24 -0.43
C PRO A 67 11.15 5.37 -0.88
N ASN A 68 10.42 5.18 -1.99
CA ASN A 68 9.48 6.17 -2.49
C ASN A 68 8.34 6.47 -1.50
N ILE A 69 7.91 5.48 -0.70
CA ILE A 69 6.93 5.71 0.39
C ILE A 69 7.53 6.67 1.41
N LEU A 70 8.80 6.49 1.77
CA LEU A 70 9.48 7.38 2.73
C LEU A 70 9.57 8.80 2.19
N HIS A 71 9.98 8.98 0.92
CA HIS A 71 10.04 10.30 0.29
C HIS A 71 8.66 10.97 0.28
N HIS A 72 7.63 10.26 -0.17
CA HIS A 72 6.28 10.81 -0.22
C HIS A 72 5.74 11.18 1.16
N ARG A 73 6.05 10.40 2.21
CA ARG A 73 5.65 10.73 3.60
C ARG A 73 6.35 11.97 4.14
N VAL A 74 7.65 12.14 3.85
CA VAL A 74 8.37 13.36 4.23
C VAL A 74 7.76 14.58 3.54
N GLU A 75 7.52 14.50 2.23
CA GLU A 75 6.89 15.56 1.46
C GLU A 75 5.50 15.90 2.00
N THR A 76 4.67 14.88 2.27
CA THR A 76 3.32 15.04 2.83
C THR A 76 3.34 15.78 4.17
N LEU A 77 4.28 15.41 5.05
CA LEU A 77 4.43 16.04 6.36
C LEU A 77 4.85 17.51 6.21
N CYS A 78 5.88 17.80 5.42
CA CYS A 78 6.32 19.17 5.17
C CYS A 78 5.21 20.03 4.56
N GLN A 79 4.46 19.48 3.60
CA GLN A 79 3.35 20.16 2.96
C GLN A 79 2.23 20.52 3.95
N ALA A 80 1.87 19.60 4.85
CA ALA A 80 0.85 19.86 5.87
C ALA A 80 1.22 21.05 6.79
N PHE A 81 2.51 21.16 7.17
CA PHE A 81 2.99 22.31 7.94
C PHE A 81 2.99 23.60 7.11
N ALA A 82 3.44 23.55 5.86
CA ALA A 82 3.43 24.71 4.98
C ALA A 82 2.01 25.26 4.75
N GLU A 83 1.03 24.37 4.57
CA GLU A 83 -0.38 24.73 4.44
C GLU A 83 -0.92 25.38 5.71
N SER A 84 -0.60 24.84 6.89
CA SER A 84 -1.00 25.42 8.17
C SER A 84 -0.37 26.79 8.40
N MET A 85 0.91 26.97 8.09
CA MET A 85 1.58 28.28 8.19
C MET A 85 0.94 29.32 7.27
N GLN A 86 0.60 28.93 6.03
CA GLN A 86 -0.06 29.81 5.07
C GLN A 86 -1.46 30.22 5.56
N GLN A 87 -2.21 29.30 6.16
CA GLN A 87 -3.56 29.58 6.70
C GLN A 87 -3.50 30.53 7.90
N GLU A 88 -2.50 30.38 8.76
CA GLU A 88 -2.33 31.19 9.97
C GLU A 88 -1.51 32.49 9.73
N ASN A 89 -1.05 32.73 8.49
CA ASN A 89 -0.15 33.84 8.13
C ASN A 89 1.10 33.94 9.01
N TYR A 90 1.67 32.79 9.36
CA TYR A 90 2.92 32.68 10.12
C TYR A 90 4.15 33.00 9.27
#